data_AF-A0A850GEQ9-F1
#
_entry.id   AF-A0A850GEQ9-F1
#
_cell.length_a   1.000
_cell.length_b   1.000
_cell.length_c   1.000
_cell.angle_alpha   90.00
_cell.angle_beta   90.00
_cell.angle_gamma   90.00
#
_symmetry.space_group_name_H-M   'P 1'
#
loop_
_entity.id
_entity.type
_entity.pdbx_description
1 polymer ?
#
loop_
_entity_poly.entity_id
_entity_poly.type
_entity_poly.pdbx_seq_one_letter_code
_entity_poly.pdbx_strand_id
1 'polypeptide(L)'
;MSAELERVERLVPDLDELIPGFAAAAQGASEAEIEALQVAADRPLPPAYAAFLRAAGQRWGVGDSVLYGARFTVAAMLEFWRDIDWTSPRFVGFGVAEADPYEDLYLDLERPGAELALVRFAEPQAEEEVVDGLPEDLELLDRSFTSLLFVRTWLDHCVPRWPAQRRAQSRRPVGEVDRGDAVLADRGWTRHPSSSTWWRLFQREGAAVLVHEWFTRASLAIEVVAGSARECERINAELAHALGLEVREI
;
A
#
# COMPACT_ATOMS: atom_id res chain seq x y z
N MET A 1 -13.48 -3.00 18.13
CA MET A 1 -12.91 -2.17 17.05
C MET A 1 -11.91 -3.04 16.32
N SER A 2 -11.92 -3.09 14.98
CA SER A 2 -10.94 -3.91 14.24
C SER A 2 -9.60 -3.17 14.16
N ALA A 3 -8.48 -3.88 14.00
CA ALA A 3 -7.16 -3.25 13.98
C ALA A 3 -6.96 -2.36 12.74
N GLU A 4 -7.61 -2.70 11.63
CA GLU A 4 -7.61 -1.89 10.40
C GLU A 4 -8.36 -0.58 10.59
N LEU A 5 -9.46 -0.58 11.35
CA LEU A 5 -10.17 0.67 11.66
C LEU A 5 -9.29 1.61 12.48
N GLU A 6 -8.56 1.09 13.48
CA GLU A 6 -7.56 1.87 14.24
C GLU A 6 -6.42 2.40 13.35
N ARG A 7 -6.01 1.64 12.33
CA ARG A 7 -5.02 2.11 11.34
C ARG A 7 -5.57 3.22 10.48
N VAL A 8 -6.81 3.10 9.99
CA VAL A 8 -7.48 4.15 9.20
C VAL A 8 -7.56 5.46 9.99
N GLU A 9 -7.96 5.39 11.26
CA GLU A 9 -8.11 6.57 12.12
C GLU A 9 -6.77 7.31 12.34
N ARG A 10 -5.65 6.57 12.33
CA ARG A 10 -4.30 7.15 12.45
C ARG A 10 -3.66 7.50 11.12
N LEU A 11 -4.18 7.00 10.01
CA LEU A 11 -3.52 7.09 8.70
C LEU A 11 -3.24 8.54 8.28
N VAL A 12 -4.24 9.43 8.37
CA VAL A 12 -4.08 10.84 7.99
C VAL A 12 -3.17 11.59 8.99
N PRO A 13 -3.36 11.47 10.32
CA PRO A 13 -2.41 12.04 11.29
C PRO A 13 -0.96 11.59 11.09
N ASP A 14 -0.71 10.28 10.96
CA ASP A 14 0.63 9.71 10.76
C ASP A 14 1.29 10.26 9.48
N LEU A 15 0.49 10.46 8.41
CA LEU A 15 0.99 11.05 7.17
C LEU A 15 1.26 12.55 7.30
N ASP A 16 0.48 13.29 8.08
CA ASP A 16 0.71 14.72 8.31
C ASP A 16 1.99 15.00 9.10
N GLU A 17 2.34 14.13 10.05
CA GLU A 17 3.62 14.18 10.76
C GLU A 17 4.83 14.08 9.81
N LEU A 18 4.69 13.30 8.74
CA LEU A 18 5.76 13.06 7.75
C LEU A 18 5.70 14.05 6.57
N ILE A 19 4.50 14.51 6.24
CA ILE A 19 4.18 15.33 5.08
C ILE A 19 3.37 16.53 5.59
N PRO A 20 4.04 17.61 6.02
CA PRO A 20 3.34 18.76 6.61
C PRO A 20 2.26 19.32 5.68
N GLY A 21 1.03 19.43 6.19
CA GLY A 21 -0.12 19.93 5.46
C GLY A 21 -0.92 18.85 4.74
N PHE A 22 -0.55 17.57 4.88
CA PHE A 22 -1.30 16.44 4.33
C PHE A 22 -2.74 16.43 4.88
N ALA A 23 -2.91 16.54 6.20
CA ALA A 23 -4.24 16.50 6.81
C ALA A 23 -5.13 17.66 6.37
N ALA A 24 -4.55 18.86 6.21
CA ALA A 24 -5.27 20.03 5.74
C ALA A 24 -5.71 19.92 4.25
N ALA A 25 -4.97 19.13 3.46
CA ALA A 25 -5.27 18.90 2.06
C ALA A 25 -6.21 17.70 1.83
N ALA A 26 -6.33 16.80 2.81
CA ALA A 26 -7.23 15.65 2.74
C ALA A 26 -8.69 16.10 2.85
N GLN A 27 -9.57 15.47 2.06
CA GLN A 27 -10.99 15.79 2.06
C GLN A 27 -11.81 14.50 2.10
N GLY A 28 -12.66 14.40 3.12
CA GLY A 28 -13.59 13.30 3.32
C GLY A 28 -14.80 13.34 2.40
N ALA A 29 -15.35 12.17 2.11
CA ALA A 29 -16.68 12.01 1.55
C ALA A 29 -17.74 12.29 2.62
N SER A 30 -18.85 12.89 2.19
CA SER A 30 -20.05 13.06 3.01
C SER A 30 -20.77 11.73 3.26
N GLU A 31 -21.60 11.67 4.31
CA GLU A 31 -22.41 10.47 4.58
C GLU A 31 -23.35 10.12 3.41
N ALA A 32 -23.87 11.13 2.70
CA ALA A 32 -24.73 10.91 1.54
C ALA A 32 -23.98 10.25 0.37
N GLU A 33 -22.72 10.63 0.14
CA GLU A 33 -21.88 10.00 -0.89
C GLU A 33 -21.51 8.56 -0.51
N ILE A 34 -21.22 8.31 0.77
CA ILE A 34 -20.92 6.97 1.28
C ILE A 34 -22.16 6.07 1.20
N GLU A 35 -23.35 6.58 1.56
CA GLU A 35 -24.61 5.88 1.41
C GLU A 35 -24.92 5.57 -0.06
N ALA A 36 -24.72 6.53 -0.96
CA ALA A 36 -24.88 6.31 -2.39
C ALA A 36 -23.94 5.20 -2.90
N LEU A 37 -22.69 5.17 -2.42
CA LEU A 37 -21.74 4.14 -2.79
C LEU A 37 -22.15 2.75 -2.25
N GLN A 38 -22.69 2.69 -1.03
CA GLN A 38 -23.25 1.45 -0.48
C GLN A 38 -24.44 0.92 -1.30
N VAL A 39 -25.32 1.82 -1.74
CA VAL A 39 -26.45 1.47 -2.63
C VAL A 39 -25.93 0.98 -3.98
N ALA A 40 -24.95 1.66 -4.57
CA ALA A 40 -24.38 1.29 -5.86
C ALA A 40 -23.64 -0.06 -5.81
N ALA A 41 -22.96 -0.36 -4.71
CA ALA A 41 -22.32 -1.65 -4.47
C ALA A 41 -23.29 -2.76 -4.00
N ASP A 42 -24.59 -2.44 -3.84
CA ASP A 42 -25.65 -3.29 -3.29
C ASP A 42 -25.27 -3.95 -1.94
N ARG A 43 -24.53 -3.23 -1.09
CA ARG A 43 -24.08 -3.74 0.21
C ARG A 43 -23.56 -2.65 1.16
N PRO A 44 -23.52 -2.92 2.48
CA PRO A 44 -22.74 -2.12 3.42
C PRO A 44 -21.24 -2.19 3.10
N LEU A 45 -20.56 -1.04 3.19
CA LEU A 45 -19.10 -0.99 3.11
C LEU A 45 -18.47 -1.52 4.41
N PRO A 46 -17.29 -2.14 4.36
CA PRO A 46 -16.52 -2.46 5.55
C PRO A 46 -16.29 -1.21 6.41
N PRO A 47 -16.39 -1.30 7.76
CA PRO A 47 -16.26 -0.14 8.64
C PRO A 47 -14.97 0.67 8.43
N ALA A 48 -13.83 -0.01 8.25
CA ALA A 48 -12.55 0.64 7.99
C ALA A 48 -12.53 1.35 6.62
N TYR A 49 -13.12 0.77 5.57
CA TYR A 49 -13.21 1.45 4.27
C TYR A 49 -14.12 2.67 4.33
N ALA A 50 -15.27 2.58 5.01
CA ALA A 50 -16.14 3.73 5.22
C ALA A 50 -15.45 4.84 6.05
N ALA A 51 -14.68 4.48 7.09
CA ALA A 51 -13.89 5.44 7.85
C ALA A 51 -12.81 6.11 7.00
N PHE A 52 -12.19 5.38 6.08
CA PHE A 52 -11.21 5.92 5.13
C PHE A 52 -11.87 6.94 4.21
N LEU A 53 -13.04 6.62 3.65
CA LEU A 53 -13.79 7.55 2.81
C LEU A 53 -14.18 8.81 3.58
N ARG A 54 -14.58 8.71 4.86
CA ARG A 54 -14.84 9.90 5.70
C ARG A 54 -13.61 10.77 5.94
N ALA A 55 -12.42 10.17 5.97
CA ALA A 55 -11.18 10.90 6.19
C ALA A 55 -10.63 11.54 4.90
N ALA A 56 -10.69 10.81 3.78
CA ALA A 56 -9.99 11.19 2.55
C ALA A 56 -10.65 10.69 1.25
N GLY A 57 -11.95 10.42 1.26
CA GLY A 57 -12.69 9.84 0.12
C GLY A 57 -12.89 10.79 -1.06
N GLN A 58 -12.78 12.11 -0.89
CA GLN A 58 -12.83 13.06 -2.02
C GLN A 58 -11.43 13.43 -2.50
N ARG A 59 -10.47 13.53 -1.58
CA ARG A 59 -9.09 13.90 -1.89
C ARG A 59 -8.09 13.29 -0.90
N TRP A 60 -7.06 12.65 -1.45
CA TRP A 60 -5.94 12.05 -0.75
C TRP A 60 -4.80 13.03 -0.46
N GLY A 61 -5.07 14.06 0.35
CA GLY A 61 -4.02 14.97 0.83
C GLY A 61 -3.35 15.78 -0.28
N VAL A 62 -2.01 15.83 -0.21
CA VAL A 62 -1.17 16.51 -1.20
C VAL A 62 -0.83 15.55 -2.34
N GLY A 63 -1.19 15.90 -3.58
CA GLY A 63 -1.00 15.03 -4.74
C GLY A 63 -2.31 14.47 -5.28
N ASP A 64 -2.19 13.51 -6.19
CA ASP A 64 -3.32 12.88 -6.86
C ASP A 64 -3.84 11.68 -6.04
N SER A 65 -5.14 11.45 -6.07
CA SER A 65 -5.79 10.33 -5.37
C SER A 65 -5.72 9.05 -6.21
N VAL A 66 -4.48 8.66 -6.54
CA VAL A 66 -4.17 7.57 -7.46
C VAL A 66 -3.22 6.58 -6.79
N LEU A 67 -3.55 5.29 -6.87
CA LEU A 67 -2.72 4.19 -6.39
C LEU A 67 -2.57 3.17 -7.51
N TYR A 68 -1.33 2.93 -7.98
CA TYR A 68 -1.06 2.06 -9.14
C TYR A 68 -1.86 2.43 -10.40
N GLY A 69 -2.05 3.73 -10.66
CA GLY A 69 -2.86 4.19 -11.80
C GLY A 69 -4.38 4.16 -11.56
N ALA A 70 -4.83 3.60 -10.43
CA ALA A 70 -6.23 3.51 -10.08
C ALA A 70 -6.69 4.67 -9.18
N ARG A 71 -7.78 5.35 -9.56
CA ARG A 71 -8.43 6.41 -8.77
C ARG A 71 -9.33 5.79 -7.71
N PHE A 72 -9.14 6.18 -6.45
CA PHE A 72 -9.89 5.61 -5.31
C PHE A 72 -10.83 6.61 -4.61
N THR A 73 -11.18 7.71 -5.28
CA THR A 73 -12.15 8.68 -4.75
C THR A 73 -13.57 8.11 -4.79
N VAL A 74 -14.43 8.58 -3.91
CA VAL A 74 -15.86 8.19 -3.86
C VAL A 74 -16.55 8.46 -5.19
N ALA A 75 -16.20 9.56 -5.87
CA ALA A 75 -16.74 9.90 -7.18
C ALA A 75 -16.32 8.88 -8.25
N ALA A 76 -15.05 8.49 -8.30
CA ALA A 76 -14.57 7.47 -9.23
C ALA A 76 -15.22 6.11 -8.97
N MET A 77 -15.41 5.74 -7.70
CA MET A 77 -16.09 4.50 -7.35
C MET A 77 -17.57 4.50 -7.71
N LEU A 78 -18.26 5.62 -7.53
CA LEU A 78 -19.67 5.76 -7.97
C LEU A 78 -19.82 5.66 -9.49
N GLU A 79 -18.88 6.23 -10.25
CA GLU A 79 -18.83 6.08 -11.71
C GLU A 79 -18.65 4.61 -12.09
N PHE A 80 -17.70 3.92 -11.47
CA PHE A 80 -17.44 2.50 -11.71
C PHE A 80 -18.67 1.62 -11.46
N TRP A 81 -19.32 1.75 -10.31
CA TRP A 81 -20.49 0.93 -9.98
C TRP A 81 -21.73 1.22 -10.84
N ARG A 82 -21.81 2.39 -11.46
CA ARG A 82 -22.88 2.69 -12.41
C ARG A 82 -22.69 1.95 -13.74
N ASP A 83 -21.44 1.73 -14.14
CA ASP A 83 -21.08 1.30 -15.48
C ASP A 83 -20.73 -0.21 -15.54
N ILE A 84 -20.58 -0.88 -14.38
CA ILE A 84 -20.28 -2.32 -14.28
C ILE A 84 -21.52 -3.16 -13.93
N ASP A 85 -21.70 -4.30 -14.61
CA ASP A 85 -22.78 -5.29 -14.36
C ASP A 85 -22.27 -6.50 -13.57
N TRP A 86 -21.27 -6.28 -12.72
CA TRP A 86 -20.63 -7.34 -11.93
C TRP A 86 -20.64 -6.97 -10.46
N THR A 87 -21.06 -7.91 -9.61
CA THR A 87 -21.00 -7.79 -8.16
C THR A 87 -20.38 -9.06 -7.57
N SER A 88 -19.72 -8.91 -6.42
CA SER A 88 -19.14 -10.03 -5.70
C SER A 88 -19.43 -9.94 -4.20
N PRO A 89 -19.84 -11.06 -3.56
CA PRO A 89 -19.97 -11.09 -2.10
C PRO A 89 -18.61 -10.97 -1.41
N ARG A 90 -17.53 -11.38 -2.07
CA ARG A 90 -16.17 -11.43 -1.54
C ARG A 90 -15.37 -10.15 -1.78
N PHE A 91 -15.57 -9.49 -2.92
CA PHE A 91 -14.76 -8.33 -3.30
C PHE A 91 -15.57 -7.04 -3.28
N VAL A 92 -14.92 -5.95 -2.86
CA VAL A 92 -15.46 -4.59 -2.94
C VAL A 92 -14.46 -3.72 -3.70
N GLY A 93 -14.91 -3.04 -4.74
CA GLY A 93 -14.07 -2.09 -5.49
C GLY A 93 -13.48 -1.03 -4.57
N PHE A 94 -12.18 -0.75 -4.74
CA PHE A 94 -11.41 0.22 -3.97
C PHE A 94 -10.85 1.33 -4.86
N GLY A 95 -10.35 0.98 -6.04
CA GLY A 95 -9.79 1.93 -6.99
C GLY A 95 -10.02 1.47 -8.42
N VAL A 96 -10.17 2.43 -9.32
CA VAL A 96 -10.56 2.23 -10.72
C VAL A 96 -9.45 2.74 -11.63
N ALA A 97 -8.86 1.86 -12.42
CA ALA A 97 -7.86 2.22 -13.42
C ALA A 97 -8.52 2.81 -14.66
N GLU A 98 -7.88 3.82 -15.27
CA GLU A 98 -8.44 4.47 -16.47
C GLU A 98 -8.13 3.71 -17.77
N ALA A 99 -7.03 2.97 -17.80
CA ALA A 99 -6.49 2.37 -19.02
C ALA A 99 -6.82 0.89 -19.16
N ASP A 100 -6.74 0.12 -18.07
CA ASP A 100 -6.86 -1.33 -18.08
C ASP A 100 -7.70 -1.81 -16.88
N PRO A 101 -8.86 -2.44 -17.08
CA PRO A 101 -9.70 -2.94 -15.98
C PRO A 101 -9.04 -4.04 -15.15
N TYR A 102 -7.99 -4.72 -15.63
CA TYR A 102 -7.22 -5.67 -14.82
C TYR A 102 -6.33 -4.95 -13.79
N GLU A 103 -6.15 -3.64 -13.92
CA GLU A 103 -5.49 -2.80 -12.92
C GLU A 103 -6.45 -2.22 -11.87
N ASP A 104 -7.75 -2.53 -11.96
CA ASP A 104 -8.71 -2.20 -10.91
C ASP A 104 -8.35 -2.88 -9.59
N LEU A 105 -8.55 -2.15 -8.50
CA LEU A 105 -8.18 -2.57 -7.16
C LEU A 105 -9.42 -2.95 -6.36
N TYR A 106 -9.33 -4.05 -5.62
CA TYR A 106 -10.43 -4.59 -4.82
C TYR A 106 -9.98 -4.91 -3.40
N LEU A 107 -10.88 -4.74 -2.44
CA LEU A 107 -10.75 -5.27 -1.09
C LEU A 107 -11.27 -6.71 -1.04
N ASP A 108 -10.44 -7.65 -0.62
CA ASP A 108 -10.81 -9.05 -0.40
C ASP A 108 -11.32 -9.23 1.04
N LEU A 109 -12.62 -9.41 1.19
CA LEU A 109 -13.31 -9.44 2.48
C LEU A 109 -13.25 -10.80 3.19
N GLU A 110 -12.87 -11.85 2.48
CA GLU A 110 -12.88 -13.23 3.01
C GLU A 110 -11.46 -13.78 3.21
N ARG A 111 -10.42 -12.98 2.92
CA ARG A 111 -9.03 -13.46 2.98
C ARG A 111 -8.61 -13.81 4.40
N PRO A 112 -8.22 -15.06 4.68
CA PRO A 112 -7.77 -15.45 6.02
C PRO A 112 -6.53 -14.67 6.46
N GLY A 113 -6.56 -14.15 7.68
CA GLY A 113 -5.42 -13.43 8.28
C GLY A 113 -5.15 -12.04 7.71
N ALA A 114 -6.08 -11.48 6.94
CA ALA A 114 -6.12 -10.08 6.53
C ALA A 114 -7.47 -9.47 6.93
N GLU A 115 -7.49 -8.21 7.37
CA GLU A 115 -8.77 -7.55 7.68
C GLU A 115 -9.41 -6.98 6.41
N LEU A 116 -8.62 -6.30 5.57
CA LEU A 116 -9.02 -5.76 4.26
C LEU A 116 -7.80 -5.78 3.33
N ALA A 117 -7.51 -6.96 2.78
CA ALA A 117 -6.42 -7.12 1.82
C ALA A 117 -6.75 -6.39 0.51
N LEU A 118 -5.76 -5.74 -0.08
CA LEU A 118 -5.88 -5.12 -1.39
C LEU A 118 -5.36 -6.10 -2.45
N VAL A 119 -6.20 -6.36 -3.44
CA VAL A 119 -5.92 -7.30 -4.54
C VAL A 119 -6.26 -6.66 -5.88
N ARG A 120 -5.75 -7.27 -6.95
CA ARG A 120 -6.23 -7.06 -8.33
C ARG A 120 -6.37 -8.42 -9.03
N PHE A 121 -7.17 -8.47 -10.08
CA PHE A 121 -7.28 -9.67 -10.91
C PHE A 121 -6.11 -9.69 -11.90
N ALA A 122 -5.44 -10.83 -12.05
CA ALA A 122 -4.40 -10.95 -13.05
C ALA A 122 -5.00 -10.86 -14.46
N GLU A 123 -4.25 -10.26 -15.39
CA GLU A 123 -4.60 -10.30 -16.80
C GLU A 123 -4.58 -11.76 -17.28
N PRO A 124 -5.64 -12.26 -17.93
CA PRO A 124 -5.68 -13.63 -18.42
C PRO A 124 -4.55 -13.84 -19.43
N GLN A 125 -3.69 -14.82 -19.17
CA GLN A 125 -2.67 -15.21 -20.15
C GLN A 125 -3.38 -15.81 -21.37
N ALA A 126 -2.97 -15.40 -22.57
CA ALA A 126 -3.70 -15.56 -23.83
C ALA A 126 -4.02 -17.02 -24.29
N GLU A 127 -3.81 -18.05 -23.46
CA GLU A 127 -4.00 -19.47 -23.82
C GLU A 127 -4.75 -20.32 -22.79
N GLU A 128 -5.24 -19.77 -21.66
CA GLU A 128 -6.04 -20.57 -20.71
C GLU A 128 -7.54 -20.39 -20.95
N GLU A 129 -8.23 -21.49 -21.31
CA GLU A 129 -9.69 -21.57 -21.35
C GLU A 129 -10.24 -21.20 -19.97
N VAL A 130 -10.83 -20.01 -19.85
CA VAL A 130 -11.54 -19.57 -18.65
C VAL A 130 -12.78 -20.44 -18.47
N VAL A 131 -12.63 -21.53 -17.72
CA VAL A 131 -13.74 -22.39 -17.29
C VAL A 131 -14.44 -21.71 -16.12
N ASP A 132 -15.70 -21.33 -16.32
CA ASP A 132 -16.70 -20.96 -15.31
C ASP A 132 -16.19 -20.52 -13.93
N GLY A 133 -16.20 -19.20 -13.71
CA GLY A 133 -15.97 -18.60 -12.39
C GLY A 133 -14.65 -17.85 -12.30
N LEU A 134 -14.65 -16.80 -11.48
CA LEU A 134 -13.57 -15.82 -11.26
C LEU A 134 -12.14 -16.39 -11.42
N PRO A 135 -11.21 -15.66 -12.06
CA PRO A 135 -9.82 -16.11 -12.20
C PRO A 135 -9.27 -16.48 -10.83
N GLU A 136 -8.78 -17.71 -10.66
CA GLU A 136 -8.05 -18.10 -9.44
C GLU A 136 -6.75 -17.28 -9.28
N ASP A 137 -6.35 -16.53 -10.32
CA ASP A 137 -5.19 -15.67 -10.38
C ASP A 137 -5.46 -14.28 -9.79
N LEU A 138 -5.59 -14.23 -8.47
CA LEU A 138 -5.60 -12.97 -7.71
C LEU A 138 -4.16 -12.55 -7.40
N GLU A 139 -3.78 -11.36 -7.86
CA GLU A 139 -2.55 -10.73 -7.36
C GLU A 139 -2.84 -9.98 -6.07
N LEU A 140 -2.14 -10.39 -5.02
CA LEU A 140 -2.27 -9.82 -3.70
C LEU A 140 -1.24 -8.71 -3.52
N LEU A 141 -1.71 -7.47 -3.39
CA LEU A 141 -0.88 -6.26 -3.32
C LEU A 141 -0.52 -5.88 -1.88
N ASP A 142 -1.47 -5.99 -0.95
CA ASP A 142 -1.18 -5.89 0.49
C ASP A 142 -2.21 -6.67 1.30
N ARG A 143 -1.85 -7.06 2.52
CA ARG A 143 -2.82 -7.60 3.50
C ARG A 143 -3.63 -6.51 4.20
N SER A 144 -3.25 -5.24 4.00
CA SER A 144 -3.88 -4.05 4.56
C SER A 144 -3.80 -2.92 3.54
N PHE A 145 -4.96 -2.48 3.05
CA PHE A 145 -5.02 -1.33 2.14
C PHE A 145 -4.45 -0.06 2.80
N THR A 146 -4.65 0.13 4.12
CA THR A 146 -4.11 1.30 4.83
C THR A 146 -2.59 1.31 4.85
N SER A 147 -1.96 0.16 5.10
CA SER A 147 -0.51 0.05 5.04
C SER A 147 0.03 0.37 3.65
N LEU A 148 -0.62 -0.12 2.60
CA LEU A 148 -0.18 0.15 1.24
C LEU A 148 -0.32 1.63 0.87
N LEU A 149 -1.46 2.25 1.20
CA LEU A 149 -1.67 3.69 1.04
C LEU A 149 -0.58 4.48 1.76
N PHE A 150 -0.30 4.14 3.02
CA PHE A 150 0.72 4.82 3.82
C PHE A 150 2.10 4.72 3.17
N VAL A 151 2.54 3.50 2.84
CA VAL A 151 3.88 3.26 2.28
C VAL A 151 4.02 3.91 0.93
N ARG A 152 3.00 3.84 0.07
CA ARG A 152 3.02 4.47 -1.24
C ARG A 152 3.12 6.00 -1.11
N THR A 153 2.30 6.60 -0.25
CA THR A 153 2.33 8.05 -0.01
C THR A 153 3.70 8.48 0.54
N TRP A 154 4.28 7.71 1.46
CA TRP A 154 5.62 7.96 1.97
C TRP A 154 6.68 7.87 0.87
N LEU A 155 6.62 6.85 0.01
CA LEU A 155 7.52 6.70 -1.14
C LEU A 155 7.38 7.88 -2.11
N ASP A 156 6.18 8.36 -2.40
CA ASP A 156 5.96 9.42 -3.39
C ASP A 156 6.34 10.82 -2.86
N HIS A 157 6.17 11.08 -1.55
CA HIS A 157 6.36 12.42 -0.99
C HIS A 157 7.58 12.58 -0.11
N CYS A 158 7.98 11.54 0.62
CA CYS A 158 9.10 11.62 1.56
C CYS A 158 10.41 11.25 0.89
N VAL A 159 10.45 10.16 0.11
CA VAL A 159 11.70 9.69 -0.54
C VAL A 159 12.35 10.75 -1.43
N PRO A 160 11.62 11.46 -2.33
CA PRO A 160 12.22 12.49 -3.19
C PRO A 160 12.83 13.68 -2.43
N ARG A 161 12.48 13.90 -1.16
CA ARG A 161 13.04 14.98 -0.34
C ARG A 161 14.44 14.66 0.17
N TRP A 162 14.85 13.39 0.13
CA TRP A 162 16.18 12.98 0.58
C TRP A 162 17.22 13.18 -0.51
N PRO A 163 18.38 13.77 -0.18
CA PRO A 163 19.43 14.07 -1.16
C PRO A 163 20.15 12.81 -1.68
N ALA A 164 20.00 11.67 -1.01
CA ALA A 164 20.60 10.41 -1.42
C ALA A 164 19.68 9.21 -1.19
N GLN A 165 19.70 8.30 -2.17
CA GLN A 165 18.88 7.10 -2.21
C GLN A 165 19.71 5.92 -2.72
N ARG A 166 19.52 4.74 -2.14
CA ARG A 166 20.14 3.48 -2.55
C ARG A 166 19.15 2.33 -2.36
N ARG A 167 19.29 1.28 -3.17
CA ARG A 167 18.51 0.04 -3.04
C ARG A 167 19.44 -1.15 -3.04
N ALA A 168 19.12 -2.17 -2.26
CA ALA A 168 19.75 -3.49 -2.35
C ALA A 168 18.67 -4.57 -2.35
N GLN A 169 18.96 -5.70 -2.99
CA GLN A 169 17.99 -6.77 -3.19
C GLN A 169 18.65 -8.14 -3.03
N SER A 170 17.91 -9.08 -2.44
CA SER A 170 18.30 -10.49 -2.37
C SER A 170 17.98 -11.21 -3.68
N ARG A 171 18.77 -12.23 -4.03
CA ARG A 171 18.35 -13.26 -5.00
C ARG A 171 17.67 -14.46 -4.34
N ARG A 172 17.63 -14.51 -3.00
CA ARG A 172 17.04 -15.62 -2.24
C ARG A 172 15.54 -15.39 -2.02
N PRO A 173 14.73 -16.46 -2.06
CA PRO A 173 13.28 -16.38 -1.85
C PRO A 173 12.85 -16.05 -0.41
N VAL A 174 11.58 -15.65 -0.30
CA VAL A 174 10.70 -15.20 0.81
C VAL A 174 11.04 -15.65 2.23
N GLY A 175 10.70 -14.80 3.20
CA GLY A 175 10.68 -15.13 4.64
C GLY A 175 11.68 -14.35 5.47
N GLU A 176 12.31 -13.33 4.89
CA GLU A 176 13.44 -12.61 5.47
C GLU A 176 13.06 -11.18 5.92
N VAL A 177 11.80 -10.73 5.74
CA VAL A 177 11.36 -9.42 6.24
C VAL A 177 11.53 -9.33 7.76
N ASP A 178 11.18 -10.39 8.49
CA ASP A 178 11.36 -10.44 9.95
C ASP A 178 12.83 -10.49 10.36
N ARG A 179 13.72 -11.03 9.51
CA ARG A 179 15.17 -10.90 9.73
C ARG A 179 15.64 -9.46 9.49
N GLY A 180 15.12 -8.79 8.47
CA GLY A 180 15.35 -7.36 8.25
C GLY A 180 14.93 -6.53 9.47
N ASP A 181 13.76 -6.85 10.02
CA ASP A 181 13.21 -6.24 11.23
C ASP A 181 14.14 -6.43 12.43
N ALA A 182 14.55 -7.67 12.72
CA ALA A 182 15.47 -7.98 13.81
C ALA A 182 16.82 -7.26 13.66
N VAL A 183 17.41 -7.29 12.46
CA VAL A 183 18.71 -6.65 12.18
C VAL A 183 18.65 -5.13 12.35
N LEU A 184 17.53 -4.50 11.98
CA LEU A 184 17.34 -3.06 12.14
C LEU A 184 17.06 -2.70 13.61
N ALA A 185 16.23 -3.48 14.30
CA ALA A 185 15.96 -3.30 15.73
C ALA A 185 17.24 -3.42 16.57
N ASP A 186 18.07 -4.43 16.33
CA ASP A 186 19.37 -4.63 16.99
C ASP A 186 20.35 -3.46 16.76
N ARG A 187 20.11 -2.67 15.71
CA ARG A 187 20.90 -1.49 15.33
C ARG A 187 20.27 -0.17 15.77
N GLY A 188 19.25 -0.23 16.63
CA GLY A 188 18.61 0.94 17.21
C GLY A 188 17.72 1.71 16.23
N TRP A 189 17.26 1.07 15.14
CA TRP A 189 16.24 1.67 14.29
C TRP A 189 14.86 1.51 14.92
N THR A 190 14.06 2.57 14.84
CA THR A 190 12.67 2.53 15.32
C THR A 190 11.75 2.19 14.16
N ARG A 191 10.95 1.14 14.35
CA ARG A 191 9.94 0.75 13.37
C ARG A 191 8.74 1.69 13.44
N HIS A 192 8.27 2.14 12.28
CA HIS A 192 7.08 2.97 12.17
C HIS A 192 5.81 2.15 12.47
N PRO A 193 4.85 2.67 13.26
CA PRO A 193 3.60 1.97 13.60
C PRO A 193 2.78 1.49 12.40
N SER A 194 2.83 2.22 11.28
CA SER A 194 2.06 1.94 10.06
C SER A 194 2.69 0.85 9.17
N SER A 195 3.81 0.24 9.60
CA SER A 195 4.46 -0.88 8.90
C SER A 195 3.56 -2.12 8.82
N SER A 196 3.46 -2.73 7.64
CA SER A 196 2.74 -3.98 7.37
C SER A 196 3.65 -5.20 7.44
N THR A 197 3.08 -6.41 7.27
CA THR A 197 3.84 -7.66 7.13
C THR A 197 4.77 -7.70 5.93
N TRP A 198 4.47 -6.95 4.86
CA TRP A 198 5.31 -6.90 3.66
C TRP A 198 6.11 -5.62 3.52
N TRP A 199 5.75 -4.58 4.25
CA TRP A 199 6.45 -3.30 4.22
C TRP A 199 6.79 -2.86 5.63
N ARG A 200 8.06 -2.94 6.00
CA ARG A 200 8.56 -2.49 7.29
C ARG A 200 9.30 -1.19 7.08
N LEU A 201 8.71 -0.09 7.54
CA LEU A 201 9.34 1.21 7.51
C LEU A 201 10.07 1.44 8.83
N PHE A 202 11.33 1.84 8.74
CA PHE A 202 12.17 2.19 9.86
C PHE A 202 12.69 3.61 9.68
N GLN A 203 12.78 4.33 10.78
CA GLN A 203 13.28 5.70 10.79
C GLN A 203 14.26 5.89 11.93
N ARG A 204 15.21 6.80 11.70
CA ARG A 204 16.07 7.40 12.72
C ARG A 204 16.42 8.83 12.28
N GLU A 205 17.10 9.57 13.14
CA GLU A 205 17.57 10.91 12.77
C GLU A 205 18.43 10.86 11.50
N GLY A 206 18.02 11.60 10.46
CA GLY A 206 18.78 11.73 9.21
C GLY A 206 18.70 10.56 8.22
N ALA A 207 17.93 9.50 8.49
CA ALA A 207 17.75 8.39 7.55
C ALA A 207 16.46 7.59 7.76
N ALA A 208 16.01 6.93 6.69
CA ALA A 208 14.92 5.95 6.73
C ALA A 208 15.25 4.72 5.88
N VAL A 209 14.67 3.58 6.27
CA VAL A 209 14.84 2.30 5.59
C VAL A 209 13.48 1.67 5.39
N LEU A 210 13.17 1.28 4.17
CA LEU A 210 12.02 0.44 3.85
C LEU A 210 12.52 -0.97 3.55
N VAL A 211 12.09 -1.95 4.33
CA VAL A 211 12.32 -3.37 4.06
C VAL A 211 11.04 -3.96 3.50
N HIS A 212 11.13 -4.61 2.34
CA HIS A 212 9.95 -5.19 1.73
C HIS A 212 10.23 -6.41 0.86
N GLU A 213 9.18 -7.16 0.54
CA GLU A 213 9.23 -8.27 -0.40
C GLU A 213 8.57 -7.87 -1.72
N TRP A 214 9.30 -8.04 -2.82
CA TRP A 214 8.71 -7.84 -4.16
C TRP A 214 7.81 -9.03 -4.53
N PHE A 215 6.54 -8.74 -4.81
CA PHE A 215 5.50 -9.72 -5.19
C PHE A 215 5.92 -10.66 -6.33
N THR A 216 6.61 -10.12 -7.34
CA THR A 216 6.91 -10.86 -8.57
C THR A 216 8.13 -11.77 -8.47
N ARG A 217 8.98 -11.58 -7.45
CA ARG A 217 10.27 -12.31 -7.35
C ARG A 217 10.53 -12.93 -6.00
N ALA A 218 9.58 -12.79 -5.06
CA ALA A 218 9.70 -13.39 -3.74
C ALA A 218 11.01 -12.96 -3.04
N SER A 219 11.52 -11.78 -3.35
CA SER A 219 12.87 -11.35 -2.93
C SER A 219 12.78 -10.23 -1.92
N LEU A 220 13.55 -10.34 -0.84
CA LEU A 220 13.77 -9.24 0.10
C LEU A 220 14.48 -8.08 -0.62
N ALA A 221 13.91 -6.89 -0.50
CA ALA A 221 14.47 -5.63 -0.94
C ALA A 221 14.61 -4.68 0.25
N ILE A 222 15.64 -3.86 0.23
CA ILE A 222 15.79 -2.73 1.13
C ILE A 222 15.97 -1.47 0.31
N GLU A 223 15.27 -0.41 0.70
CA GLU A 223 15.43 0.93 0.17
C GLU A 223 15.91 1.83 1.29
N VAL A 224 17.02 2.51 1.07
CA VAL A 224 17.67 3.38 2.05
C VAL A 224 17.63 4.80 1.52
N VAL A 225 17.16 5.72 2.35
CA VAL A 225 17.21 7.15 2.09
C VAL A 225 17.90 7.84 3.26
N ALA A 226 18.78 8.81 2.98
CA ALA A 226 19.54 9.50 4.02
C ALA A 226 19.91 10.93 3.62
N GLY A 227 20.28 11.73 4.63
CA GLY A 227 20.68 13.14 4.46
C GLY A 227 21.99 13.34 3.69
N SER A 228 22.75 12.28 3.40
CA SER A 228 23.94 12.33 2.56
C SER A 228 24.20 11.04 1.80
N ALA A 229 24.86 11.12 0.64
CA ALA A 229 25.24 9.96 -0.16
C ALA A 229 26.14 8.98 0.63
N ARG A 230 27.11 9.53 1.37
CA ARG A 230 28.00 8.74 2.21
C ARG A 230 27.26 7.96 3.30
N GLU A 231 26.30 8.58 3.97
CA GLU A 231 25.50 7.89 4.97
C GLU A 231 24.60 6.82 4.34
N CYS A 232 23.95 7.16 3.23
CA CYS A 232 23.10 6.25 2.48
C CYS A 232 23.88 4.99 2.04
N GLU A 233 25.07 5.16 1.46
CA GLU A 233 25.97 4.08 1.05
C GLU A 233 26.41 3.22 2.23
N ARG A 234 26.80 3.85 3.35
CA ARG A 234 27.21 3.15 4.56
C ARG A 234 26.07 2.28 5.11
N ILE A 235 24.88 2.85 5.29
CA ILE A 235 23.71 2.11 5.80
C ILE A 235 23.37 0.96 4.85
N ASN A 236 23.30 1.24 3.54
CA ASN A 236 22.97 0.24 2.54
C ASN A 236 23.99 -0.92 2.53
N ALA A 237 25.29 -0.62 2.61
CA ALA A 237 26.34 -1.64 2.69
C ALA A 237 26.27 -2.47 3.98
N GLU A 238 26.06 -1.83 5.14
CA GLU A 238 25.91 -2.50 6.44
C GLU A 238 24.70 -3.44 6.46
N LEU A 239 23.56 -2.99 5.94
CA LEU A 239 22.35 -3.78 5.85
C LEU A 239 22.48 -4.90 4.83
N ALA A 240 23.02 -4.61 3.63
CA ALA A 240 23.25 -5.61 2.61
C ALA A 240 24.19 -6.72 3.10
N HIS A 241 25.28 -6.38 3.78
CA HIS A 241 26.19 -7.37 4.37
C HIS A 241 25.49 -8.23 5.43
N ALA A 242 24.73 -7.61 6.34
CA ALA A 242 24.06 -8.32 7.44
C ALA A 242 22.95 -9.27 6.97
N LEU A 243 22.26 -8.86 5.91
CA LEU A 243 21.14 -9.60 5.32
C LEU A 243 21.59 -10.50 4.17
N GLY A 244 22.87 -10.44 3.76
CA GLY A 244 23.39 -11.20 2.62
C GLY A 244 22.78 -10.80 1.29
N LEU A 245 22.47 -9.51 1.11
CA LEU A 245 21.89 -8.93 -0.10
C LEU A 245 22.97 -8.52 -1.09
N GLU A 246 22.61 -8.51 -2.37
CA GLU A 246 23.44 -7.89 -3.41
C GLU A 246 23.04 -6.42 -3.56
N VAL A 247 24.04 -5.54 -3.51
CA VAL A 247 23.83 -4.12 -3.80
C VAL A 247 23.66 -3.95 -5.31
N ARG A 248 22.61 -3.25 -5.73
CA ARG A 248 22.40 -2.88 -7.13
C ARG A 248 22.40 -1.36 -7.24
N GLU A 249 23.13 -0.84 -8.21
CA GLU A 249 22.94 0.55 -8.62
C GLU A 249 21.62 0.62 -9.41
N ILE A 250 20.75 1.57 -9.06
CA ILE A 250 19.54 1.91 -9.84
C ILE A 250 19.89 3.12 -10.68
#